data_AF-A0A3B8W366-F1
#
_entry.id   AF-A0A3B8W366-F1
#
_cell.length_a   1.000
_cell.length_b   1.000
_cell.length_c   1.000
_cell.angle_alpha   90.00
_cell.angle_beta   90.00
_cell.angle_gamma   90.00
#
_symmetry.space_group_name_H-M   'P 1'
#
loop_
_entity.id
_entity.type
_entity.pdbx_description
1 polymer ?
#
loop_
_entity_poly.entity_id
_entity_poly.type
_entity_poly.pdbx_seq_one_letter_code
_entity_poly.pdbx_strand_id
1 'polypeptide(L)'
;MLDTRQNFAQGRFYSDDEDELKNLLAEAVKNENINTDLSKVTIIGGVVPHAGHIYCAREAVHFFEIVKQSKQAFDTAILVNPNHTGMGLPVSIDDHQYWQTPFGRIEIDKDFGEATDLPFDTESQRQEHSGEVIVPYIQYFMASNIKLLPISFGAQNNENAKVVARRIYEASKSLQRKPLFIASSDFNHFADAKTGAILDSYALEALLCKDTDGFETRIKEKKISICGYGAILCLLHYAQLIDPEYKIAILRRGHSGEVQPSSQVVDYVSILVYSI
;
A
#
# COMPACT_ATOMS: atom_id res chain seq x y z
N MET A 1 15.55 -21.63 10.56
CA MET A 1 14.36 -20.77 10.42
C MET A 1 13.80 -21.03 9.03
N LEU A 2 12.49 -20.93 8.83
CA LEU A 2 11.92 -21.10 7.48
C LEU A 2 12.33 -19.88 6.66
N ASP A 3 12.91 -20.08 5.47
CA ASP A 3 13.34 -18.98 4.60
C ASP A 3 12.15 -18.20 4.00
N THR A 4 10.94 -18.74 4.09
CA THR A 4 9.73 -18.17 3.51
C THR A 4 8.72 -17.87 4.61
N ARG A 5 8.14 -16.66 4.60
CA ARG A 5 7.06 -16.27 5.49
C ARG A 5 5.84 -17.16 5.26
N GLN A 6 5.22 -17.63 6.33
CA GLN A 6 3.96 -18.38 6.24
C GLN A 6 2.79 -17.44 5.90
N ASN A 7 1.89 -17.90 5.03
CA ASN A 7 0.73 -17.12 4.63
C ASN A 7 -0.33 -17.11 5.73
N PHE A 8 -0.86 -15.92 6.02
CA PHE A 8 -1.92 -15.71 7.00
C PHE A 8 -3.24 -15.30 6.34
N ALA A 9 -3.16 -14.58 5.22
CA ALA A 9 -4.29 -13.98 4.54
C ALA A 9 -4.80 -14.82 3.34
N GLN A 10 -3.97 -15.71 2.80
CA GLN A 10 -4.39 -16.67 1.77
C GLN A 10 -5.59 -17.53 2.22
N GLY A 11 -6.59 -17.69 1.35
CA GLY A 11 -7.84 -18.40 1.63
C GLY A 11 -8.81 -17.63 2.55
N ARG A 12 -8.47 -16.39 2.96
CA ARG A 12 -9.29 -15.54 3.82
C ARG A 12 -9.56 -14.17 3.21
N PHE A 13 -8.53 -13.52 2.72
CA PHE A 13 -8.58 -12.20 2.09
C PHE A 13 -8.41 -12.28 0.57
N TYR A 14 -7.75 -13.32 0.06
CA TYR A 14 -7.62 -13.59 -1.37
C TYR A 14 -7.67 -15.11 -1.59
N SER A 15 -8.06 -15.53 -2.80
CA SER A 15 -8.19 -16.96 -3.12
C SER A 15 -6.85 -17.68 -2.98
N ASP A 16 -6.88 -18.92 -2.52
CA ASP A 16 -5.72 -19.82 -2.52
C ASP A 16 -5.51 -20.52 -3.87
N ASP A 17 -6.47 -20.40 -4.79
CA ASP A 17 -6.40 -20.87 -6.17
C ASP A 17 -5.86 -19.79 -7.12
N GLU A 18 -4.85 -20.16 -7.91
CA GLU A 18 -4.16 -19.25 -8.81
C GLU A 18 -5.08 -18.72 -9.93
N ASP A 19 -5.94 -19.56 -10.49
CA ASP A 19 -6.79 -19.21 -11.62
C ASP A 19 -7.98 -18.37 -11.17
N GLU A 20 -8.59 -18.69 -10.02
CA GLU A 20 -9.60 -17.83 -9.39
C GLU A 20 -9.07 -16.43 -9.13
N LEU A 21 -7.85 -16.32 -8.59
CA LEU A 21 -7.21 -15.04 -8.29
C LEU A 21 -6.93 -14.24 -9.58
N LYS A 22 -6.40 -14.87 -10.63
CA LYS A 22 -6.22 -14.21 -11.94
C LYS A 22 -7.54 -13.71 -12.51
N ASN A 23 -8.57 -14.55 -12.48
CA ASN A 23 -9.88 -14.23 -13.04
C ASN A 23 -10.51 -13.05 -12.30
N LEU A 24 -10.43 -13.03 -10.96
CA LEU A 24 -10.91 -11.92 -10.14
C LEU A 24 -10.21 -10.60 -10.51
N LEU A 25 -8.89 -10.61 -10.62
CA LEU A 25 -8.12 -9.39 -10.96
C LEU A 25 -8.39 -8.94 -12.40
N ALA A 26 -8.47 -9.86 -13.35
CA ALA A 26 -8.80 -9.56 -14.75
C ALA A 26 -10.21 -8.99 -14.89
N GLU A 27 -11.18 -9.55 -14.15
CA GLU A 27 -12.55 -9.05 -14.14
C GLU A 27 -12.65 -7.66 -13.50
N ALA A 28 -11.95 -7.43 -12.38
CA ALA A 28 -11.89 -6.10 -11.75
C ALA A 28 -11.35 -5.04 -12.72
N VAL A 29 -10.27 -5.34 -13.45
CA VAL A 29 -9.73 -4.43 -14.49
C VAL A 29 -10.77 -4.18 -15.60
N LYS A 30 -11.44 -5.23 -16.07
CA LYS A 30 -12.43 -5.13 -17.17
C LYS A 30 -13.65 -4.28 -16.79
N ASN A 31 -14.05 -4.32 -15.53
CA ASN A 31 -15.27 -3.68 -15.03
C ASN A 31 -15.04 -2.23 -14.55
N GLU A 32 -13.79 -1.75 -14.54
CA GLU A 32 -13.45 -0.41 -14.07
C GLU A 32 -13.01 0.49 -15.24
N ASN A 33 -13.38 1.77 -15.16
CA ASN A 33 -12.93 2.79 -16.13
C ASN A 33 -11.64 3.44 -15.65
N ILE A 34 -10.51 2.79 -15.92
CA ILE A 34 -9.19 3.21 -15.43
C ILE A 34 -8.63 4.33 -16.31
N ASN A 35 -8.23 5.45 -15.70
CA ASN A 35 -7.61 6.57 -16.42
C ASN A 35 -6.15 6.26 -16.81
N THR A 36 -5.97 5.56 -17.92
CA THR A 36 -4.66 5.12 -18.41
C THR A 36 -3.76 6.26 -18.88
N ASP A 37 -4.25 7.48 -19.05
CA ASP A 37 -3.38 8.63 -19.37
C ASP A 37 -2.38 8.93 -18.24
N LEU A 38 -2.71 8.55 -17.01
CA LEU A 38 -1.80 8.59 -15.86
C LEU A 38 -0.64 7.59 -15.94
N SER A 39 -0.58 6.72 -16.96
CA SER A 39 0.61 5.89 -17.23
C SER A 39 1.77 6.68 -17.86
N LYS A 40 1.52 7.92 -18.30
CA LYS A 40 2.50 8.77 -19.01
C LYS A 40 3.28 9.70 -18.09
N VAL A 41 2.87 9.84 -16.83
CA VAL A 41 3.57 10.64 -15.82
C VAL A 41 4.69 9.83 -15.17
N THR A 42 5.54 10.48 -14.38
CA THR A 42 6.56 9.78 -13.58
C THR A 42 5.96 9.35 -12.24
N ILE A 43 5.50 8.12 -12.15
CA ILE A 43 4.93 7.49 -10.95
C ILE A 43 6.00 7.36 -9.86
N ILE A 44 5.67 7.85 -8.66
CA ILE A 44 6.48 7.68 -7.44
C ILE A 44 5.92 6.50 -6.63
N GLY A 45 4.59 6.44 -6.51
CA GLY A 45 3.94 5.46 -5.66
C GLY A 45 2.43 5.67 -5.56
N GLY A 46 1.79 4.96 -4.64
CA GLY A 46 0.35 5.08 -4.44
C GLY A 46 -0.13 4.51 -3.13
N VAL A 47 -1.39 4.83 -2.82
CA VAL A 47 -2.14 4.24 -1.71
C VAL A 47 -3.07 3.19 -2.28
N VAL A 48 -3.07 2.00 -1.71
CA VAL A 48 -3.95 0.90 -2.12
C VAL A 48 -4.60 0.24 -0.90
N PRO A 49 -5.88 -0.16 -1.02
CA PRO A 49 -6.59 -0.84 0.06
C PRO A 49 -6.06 -2.26 0.28
N HIS A 50 -6.32 -2.81 1.47
CA HIS A 50 -5.89 -4.15 1.88
C HIS A 50 -7.00 -5.00 2.52
N ALA A 51 -8.26 -4.61 2.36
CA ALA A 51 -9.39 -5.51 2.59
C ALA A 51 -9.33 -6.75 1.67
N GLY A 52 -10.24 -7.70 1.89
CA GLY A 52 -10.35 -8.88 1.02
C GLY A 52 -10.56 -8.47 -0.44
N HIS A 53 -9.93 -9.18 -1.38
CA HIS A 53 -9.93 -8.84 -2.82
C HIS A 53 -11.34 -8.73 -3.40
N ILE A 54 -12.26 -9.57 -2.93
CA ILE A 54 -13.68 -9.51 -3.33
C ILE A 54 -14.32 -8.14 -3.04
N TYR A 55 -13.80 -7.40 -2.04
CA TYR A 55 -14.32 -6.11 -1.61
C TYR A 55 -13.60 -4.92 -2.26
N CYS A 56 -12.26 -4.96 -2.34
CA CYS A 56 -11.46 -3.78 -2.69
C CYS A 56 -10.64 -3.89 -3.98
N ALA A 57 -10.72 -5.01 -4.72
CA ALA A 57 -9.97 -5.16 -5.97
C ALA A 57 -10.34 -4.09 -6.99
N ARG A 58 -11.62 -3.71 -7.06
CA ARG A 58 -12.12 -2.66 -7.96
C ARG A 58 -11.43 -1.32 -7.75
N GLU A 59 -11.00 -1.00 -6.53
CA GLU A 59 -10.23 0.19 -6.22
C GLU A 59 -8.74 -0.03 -6.51
N ALA A 60 -8.17 -1.15 -6.03
CA ALA A 60 -6.74 -1.43 -6.14
C ALA A 60 -6.25 -1.54 -7.60
N VAL A 61 -7.05 -2.13 -8.50
CA VAL A 61 -6.63 -2.36 -9.90
C VAL A 61 -6.36 -1.07 -10.68
N HIS A 62 -6.93 0.07 -10.29
CA HIS A 62 -6.63 1.35 -10.95
C HIS A 62 -5.15 1.69 -10.85
N PHE A 63 -4.58 1.61 -9.64
CA PHE A 63 -3.17 1.91 -9.41
C PHE A 63 -2.28 0.93 -10.16
N PHE A 64 -2.54 -0.37 -10.00
CA PHE A 64 -1.67 -1.40 -10.55
C PHE A 64 -1.73 -1.48 -12.09
N GLU A 65 -2.89 -1.25 -12.71
CA GLU A 65 -3.00 -1.20 -14.16
C GLU A 65 -2.32 0.06 -14.73
N ILE A 66 -2.40 1.22 -14.06
CA ILE A 66 -1.65 2.42 -14.45
C ILE A 66 -0.14 2.17 -14.39
N VAL A 67 0.35 1.55 -13.31
CA VAL A 67 1.75 1.17 -13.14
C VAL A 67 2.19 0.21 -14.25
N LYS A 68 1.41 -0.84 -14.52
CA LYS A 68 1.69 -1.83 -15.56
C LYS A 68 1.75 -1.23 -16.96
N GLN A 69 0.89 -0.26 -17.27
CA GLN A 69 0.91 0.43 -18.57
C GLN A 69 1.98 1.51 -18.67
N SER A 70 2.59 1.91 -17.54
CA SER A 70 3.69 2.86 -17.54
C SER A 70 4.94 2.26 -18.20
N LYS A 71 5.79 3.13 -18.76
CA LYS A 71 7.10 2.72 -19.29
C LYS A 71 8.20 2.69 -18.22
N GLN A 72 7.85 2.92 -16.95
CA GLN A 72 8.81 2.95 -15.87
C GLN A 72 9.21 1.54 -15.47
N ALA A 73 10.51 1.32 -15.36
CA ALA A 73 11.04 0.10 -14.80
C ALA A 73 11.16 0.28 -13.28
N PHE A 74 10.55 -0.66 -12.54
CA PHE A 74 10.67 -0.76 -11.10
C PHE A 74 11.43 -2.04 -10.73
N ASP A 75 12.41 -1.95 -9.84
CA ASP A 75 13.18 -3.10 -9.38
C ASP A 75 12.74 -3.60 -7.99
N THR A 76 12.13 -2.72 -7.21
CA THR A 76 11.72 -3.00 -5.82
C THR A 76 10.34 -2.41 -5.56
N ALA A 77 9.40 -3.22 -5.09
CA ALA A 77 8.14 -2.73 -4.54
C ALA A 77 8.34 -2.49 -3.03
N ILE A 78 8.37 -1.23 -2.63
CA ILE A 78 8.40 -0.87 -1.22
C ILE A 78 6.97 -0.90 -0.71
N LEU A 79 6.68 -1.83 0.18
CA LEU A 79 5.34 -2.03 0.70
C LEU A 79 5.32 -1.66 2.18
N VAL A 80 4.79 -0.49 2.49
CA VAL A 80 4.63 -0.02 3.88
C VAL A 80 3.21 -0.28 4.32
N ASN A 81 3.04 -1.07 5.37
CA ASN A 81 1.73 -1.49 5.86
C ASN A 81 1.58 -1.25 7.37
N PRO A 82 0.36 -1.01 7.88
CA PRO A 82 0.14 -0.92 9.31
C PRO A 82 0.39 -2.28 10.00
N ASN A 83 0.68 -2.24 11.29
CA ASN A 83 0.73 -3.44 12.14
C ASN A 83 -0.53 -3.52 13.02
N HIS A 84 -1.52 -4.28 12.56
CA HIS A 84 -2.77 -4.55 13.28
C HIS A 84 -2.59 -5.52 14.44
N THR A 85 -1.58 -6.38 14.37
CA THR A 85 -1.34 -7.40 15.40
C THR A 85 -0.69 -6.82 16.66
N GLY A 86 0.06 -5.72 16.51
CA GLY A 86 0.89 -5.15 17.57
C GLY A 86 2.10 -6.03 17.96
N MET A 87 2.36 -7.11 17.22
CA MET A 87 3.49 -8.01 17.46
C MET A 87 4.78 -7.43 16.88
N GLY A 88 5.91 -7.84 17.45
CA GLY A 88 7.22 -7.48 16.91
C GLY A 88 7.63 -6.04 17.16
N LEU A 89 8.52 -5.53 16.31
CA LEU A 89 9.07 -4.18 16.45
C LEU A 89 8.13 -3.08 15.95
N PRO A 90 8.20 -1.84 16.50
CA PRO A 90 7.29 -0.76 16.13
C PRO A 90 7.42 -0.29 14.67
N VAL A 91 8.60 -0.44 14.08
CA VAL A 91 8.86 -0.31 12.64
C VAL A 91 9.89 -1.37 12.30
N SER A 92 9.65 -2.22 11.30
CA SER A 92 10.62 -3.25 10.90
C SER A 92 10.41 -3.73 9.47
N ILE A 93 11.47 -4.30 8.91
CA ILE A 93 11.43 -5.05 7.65
C ILE A 93 11.30 -6.54 7.98
N ASP A 94 10.52 -7.28 7.18
CA ASP A 94 10.42 -8.73 7.37
C ASP A 94 11.77 -9.43 7.19
N ASP A 95 12.16 -10.30 8.14
CA ASP A 95 13.48 -10.95 8.10
C ASP A 95 13.54 -12.23 7.23
N HIS A 96 12.42 -12.69 6.66
CA HIS A 96 12.43 -13.84 5.76
C HIS A 96 13.16 -13.53 4.43
N GLN A 97 13.43 -14.56 3.62
CA GLN A 97 13.99 -14.41 2.27
C GLN A 97 12.89 -14.24 1.21
N TYR A 98 11.73 -14.86 1.44
CA TYR A 98 10.62 -14.85 0.50
C TYR A 98 9.28 -14.65 1.19
N TRP A 99 8.35 -14.01 0.49
CA TRP A 99 6.92 -14.20 0.70
C TRP A 99 6.38 -15.11 -0.41
N GLN A 100 5.26 -15.78 -0.14
CA GLN A 100 4.65 -16.70 -1.09
C GLN A 100 3.18 -16.34 -1.30
N THR A 101 2.67 -16.50 -2.51
CA THR A 101 1.25 -16.42 -2.84
C THR A 101 0.91 -17.55 -3.82
N PRO A 102 -0.35 -17.69 -4.29
CA PRO A 102 -0.69 -18.57 -5.40
C PRO A 102 0.10 -18.28 -6.69
N PHE A 103 0.58 -17.05 -6.91
CA PHE A 103 1.46 -16.70 -8.05
C PHE A 103 2.93 -17.10 -7.86
N GLY A 104 3.26 -17.78 -6.75
CA GLY A 104 4.61 -18.21 -6.43
C GLY A 104 5.29 -17.27 -5.43
N ARG A 105 6.63 -17.34 -5.40
CA ARG A 105 7.45 -16.60 -4.43
C ARG A 105 7.85 -15.22 -4.94
N ILE A 106 7.92 -14.25 -4.04
CA ILE A 106 8.56 -12.96 -4.25
C ILE A 106 9.72 -12.82 -3.27
N GLU A 107 10.89 -12.44 -3.78
CA GLU A 107 12.12 -12.27 -2.99
C GLU A 107 12.07 -10.96 -2.20
N ILE A 108 12.50 -10.99 -0.93
CA ILE A 108 12.69 -9.78 -0.13
C ILE A 108 14.02 -9.11 -0.54
N ASP A 109 14.00 -7.81 -0.85
CA ASP A 109 15.22 -7.04 -1.17
C ASP A 109 16.01 -6.73 0.12
N LYS A 110 16.78 -7.72 0.57
CA LYS A 110 17.64 -7.61 1.76
C LYS A 110 18.68 -6.50 1.63
N ASP A 111 19.31 -6.37 0.47
CA ASP A 111 20.31 -5.32 0.21
C ASP A 111 19.69 -3.93 0.40
N PHE A 112 18.47 -3.73 -0.12
CA PHE A 112 17.71 -2.49 0.12
C PHE A 112 17.42 -2.33 1.60
N GLY A 113 16.88 -3.37 2.24
CA GLY A 113 16.54 -3.33 3.66
C GLY A 113 17.71 -2.94 4.56
N GLU A 114 18.87 -3.55 4.37
CA GLU A 114 20.11 -3.22 5.09
C GLU A 114 20.51 -1.75 4.87
N ALA A 115 20.42 -1.24 3.64
CA ALA A 115 20.74 0.14 3.33
C ALA A 115 19.78 1.16 3.99
N THR A 116 18.57 0.76 4.39
CA THR A 116 17.65 1.62 5.14
C THR A 116 18.01 1.80 6.62
N ASP A 117 18.89 0.93 7.16
CA ASP A 117 19.20 0.85 8.60
C ASP A 117 17.95 0.57 9.49
N LEU A 118 16.80 0.19 8.90
CA LEU A 118 15.63 -0.24 9.68
C LEU A 118 15.87 -1.65 10.24
N PRO A 119 15.35 -1.96 11.44
CA PRO A 119 15.57 -3.27 12.03
C PRO A 119 14.77 -4.34 11.26
N PHE A 120 15.35 -5.53 11.19
CA PHE A 120 14.67 -6.71 10.67
C PHE A 120 13.96 -7.45 11.81
N ASP A 121 12.77 -7.98 11.52
CA ASP A 121 11.95 -8.76 12.43
C ASP A 121 11.05 -9.72 11.66
N THR A 122 10.82 -10.92 12.18
CA THR A 122 9.83 -11.87 11.61
C THR A 122 8.48 -11.81 12.31
N GLU A 123 8.43 -11.29 13.54
CA GLU A 123 7.21 -11.29 14.35
C GLU A 123 6.19 -10.27 13.87
N SER A 124 6.64 -9.08 13.45
CA SER A 124 5.79 -7.98 12.99
C SER A 124 4.94 -8.29 11.76
N GLN A 125 5.31 -9.33 11.00
CA GLN A 125 4.61 -9.77 9.79
C GLN A 125 4.00 -11.17 9.93
N ARG A 126 4.26 -11.92 11.02
CA ARG A 126 3.87 -13.34 11.19
C ARG A 126 2.38 -13.61 11.00
N GLN A 127 1.51 -12.69 11.45
CA GLN A 127 0.05 -12.77 11.31
C GLN A 127 -0.55 -11.44 10.82
N GLU A 128 0.28 -10.58 10.25
CA GLU A 128 -0.16 -9.32 9.67
C GLU A 128 -0.62 -9.53 8.22
N HIS A 129 -1.81 -9.04 7.87
CA HIS A 129 -2.41 -9.28 6.56
C HIS A 129 -2.25 -8.11 5.61
N SER A 130 -2.14 -6.88 6.12
CA SER A 130 -2.25 -5.66 5.31
C SER A 130 -1.17 -5.52 4.23
N GLY A 131 0.03 -6.05 4.47
CA GLY A 131 1.03 -6.22 3.43
C GLY A 131 0.73 -7.43 2.52
N GLU A 132 0.45 -8.59 3.12
CA GLU A 132 0.30 -9.86 2.38
C GLU A 132 -0.78 -9.77 1.29
N VAL A 133 -1.90 -9.11 1.59
CA VAL A 133 -3.04 -8.95 0.66
C VAL A 133 -2.65 -8.18 -0.61
N ILE A 134 -1.63 -7.32 -0.56
CA ILE A 134 -1.21 -6.52 -1.71
C ILE A 134 -0.25 -7.29 -2.63
N VAL A 135 0.46 -8.28 -2.11
CA VAL A 135 1.51 -9.00 -2.86
C VAL A 135 1.00 -9.67 -4.14
N PRO A 136 -0.20 -10.30 -4.18
CA PRO A 136 -0.70 -10.85 -5.43
C PRO A 136 -0.91 -9.80 -6.54
N TYR A 137 -1.27 -8.55 -6.19
CA TYR A 137 -1.35 -7.47 -7.18
C TYR A 137 0.04 -7.14 -7.74
N ILE A 138 1.06 -7.05 -6.88
CA ILE A 138 2.44 -6.81 -7.31
C ILE A 138 2.86 -7.90 -8.31
N GLN A 139 2.66 -9.18 -7.97
CA GLN A 139 3.06 -10.30 -8.83
C GLN A 139 2.25 -10.39 -10.14
N TYR A 140 0.96 -10.05 -10.11
CA TYR A 140 0.10 -10.13 -11.29
C TYR A 140 0.34 -8.98 -12.28
N PHE A 141 0.58 -7.76 -11.79
CA PHE A 141 0.67 -6.56 -12.62
C PHE A 141 2.10 -6.16 -12.99
N MET A 142 3.11 -6.60 -12.23
CA MET A 142 4.50 -6.16 -12.41
C MET A 142 5.39 -7.25 -13.01
N ALA A 143 6.59 -6.85 -13.43
CA ALA A 143 7.56 -7.77 -14.01
C ALA A 143 8.01 -8.84 -12.99
N SER A 144 8.28 -10.04 -13.47
CA SER A 144 8.59 -11.22 -12.64
C SER A 144 9.87 -11.12 -11.80
N ASN A 145 10.72 -10.11 -12.04
CA ASN A 145 11.99 -9.90 -11.35
C ASN A 145 11.93 -8.80 -10.28
N ILE A 146 10.76 -8.21 -10.02
CA ILE A 146 10.62 -7.22 -8.95
C ILE A 146 10.82 -7.88 -7.58
N LYS A 147 11.60 -7.24 -6.71
CA LYS A 147 11.74 -7.65 -5.31
C LYS A 147 10.77 -6.90 -4.40
N LEU A 148 10.51 -7.42 -3.21
CA LEU A 148 9.66 -6.81 -2.21
C LEU A 148 10.50 -6.22 -1.07
N LEU A 149 10.19 -5.01 -0.63
CA LEU A 149 10.67 -4.48 0.65
C LEU A 149 9.47 -4.27 1.58
N PRO A 150 9.08 -5.29 2.37
CA PRO A 150 7.91 -5.23 3.24
C PRO A 150 8.26 -4.56 4.57
N ILE A 151 7.68 -3.39 4.84
CA ILE A 151 7.90 -2.61 6.07
C ILE A 151 6.62 -2.61 6.89
N SER A 152 6.66 -3.28 8.05
CA SER A 152 5.60 -3.24 9.05
C SER A 152 5.72 -1.95 9.87
N PHE A 153 4.65 -1.17 9.94
CA PHE A 153 4.64 0.15 10.57
C PHE A 153 3.57 0.22 11.68
N GLY A 154 3.97 -0.16 12.90
CA GLY A 154 3.13 -0.09 14.10
C GLY A 154 3.11 1.29 14.77
N ALA A 155 4.26 1.96 14.89
CA ALA A 155 4.37 3.28 15.53
C ALA A 155 3.98 4.43 14.61
N GLN A 156 2.75 4.40 14.10
CA GLN A 156 2.25 5.36 13.10
C GLN A 156 2.11 6.78 13.66
N ASN A 157 2.93 7.70 13.16
CA ASN A 157 2.79 9.14 13.34
C ASN A 157 3.63 9.89 12.29
N ASN A 158 3.42 11.20 12.16
CA ASN A 158 4.09 11.99 11.14
C ASN A 158 5.62 12.02 11.28
N GLU A 159 6.13 12.11 12.52
CA GLU A 159 7.57 12.14 12.79
C GLU A 159 8.27 10.84 12.40
N ASN A 160 7.72 9.70 12.79
CA ASN A 160 8.25 8.39 12.41
C ASN A 160 8.14 8.18 10.90
N ALA A 161 7.03 8.59 10.28
CA ALA A 161 6.84 8.47 8.84
C ALA A 161 7.91 9.25 8.06
N LYS A 162 8.27 10.45 8.53
CA LYS A 162 9.35 11.26 7.95
C LYS A 162 10.72 10.59 8.07
N VAL A 163 11.00 9.94 9.20
CA VAL A 163 12.25 9.18 9.40
C VAL A 163 12.33 7.98 8.47
N VAL A 164 11.27 7.19 8.39
CA VAL A 164 11.20 6.00 7.51
C VAL A 164 11.33 6.41 6.04
N ALA A 165 10.61 7.45 5.61
CA ALA A 165 10.68 7.99 4.26
C ALA A 165 12.10 8.42 3.87
N ARG A 166 12.79 9.12 4.77
CA ARG A 166 14.19 9.54 4.55
C ARG A 166 15.11 8.34 4.40
N ARG A 167 14.98 7.33 5.27
CA ARG A 167 15.80 6.10 5.21
C ARG A 167 15.60 5.36 3.90
N ILE A 168 14.36 5.25 3.43
CA ILE A 168 14.02 4.65 2.14
C ILE A 168 14.63 5.45 0.98
N TYR A 169 14.53 6.78 1.01
CA TYR A 169 15.09 7.66 -0.01
C TYR A 169 16.61 7.54 -0.11
N GLU A 170 17.33 7.62 1.01
CA GLU A 170 18.79 7.52 1.01
C GLU A 170 19.27 6.13 0.55
N ALA A 171 18.58 5.06 0.95
CA ALA A 171 18.86 3.69 0.50
C ALA A 171 18.63 3.54 -1.02
N SER A 172 17.54 4.10 -1.55
CA SER A 172 17.27 4.10 -2.99
C SER A 172 18.36 4.83 -3.77
N LYS A 173 18.84 5.98 -3.27
CA LYS A 173 19.91 6.75 -3.92
C LYS A 173 21.25 6.02 -3.87
N SER A 174 21.62 5.45 -2.72
CA SER A 174 22.91 4.78 -2.54
C SER A 174 23.04 3.53 -3.40
N LEU A 175 21.95 2.75 -3.51
CA LEU A 175 21.90 1.53 -4.31
C LEU A 175 21.52 1.77 -5.79
N GLN A 176 21.18 3.02 -6.15
CA GLN A 176 20.65 3.38 -7.48
C GLN A 176 19.41 2.57 -7.87
N ARG A 177 18.60 2.20 -6.88
CA ARG A 177 17.35 1.45 -7.05
C ARG A 177 16.24 2.34 -7.60
N LYS A 178 15.31 1.73 -8.33
CA LYS A 178 14.10 2.36 -8.86
C LYS A 178 12.86 1.77 -8.16
N PRO A 179 12.58 2.19 -6.93
CA PRO A 179 11.47 1.62 -6.19
C PRO A 179 10.11 2.15 -6.65
N LEU A 180 9.09 1.32 -6.53
CA LEU A 180 7.69 1.73 -6.49
C LEU A 180 7.23 1.76 -5.04
N PHE A 181 6.79 2.92 -4.54
CA PHE A 181 6.31 3.02 -3.17
C PHE A 181 4.81 2.69 -3.08
N ILE A 182 4.44 1.72 -2.26
CA ILE A 182 3.06 1.29 -2.05
C ILE A 182 2.72 1.46 -0.56
N ALA A 183 1.82 2.39 -0.27
CA ALA A 183 1.25 2.57 1.05
C ALA A 183 -0.04 1.76 1.17
N SER A 184 -0.04 0.79 2.07
CA SER A 184 -1.19 -0.07 2.34
C SER A 184 -2.13 0.61 3.33
N SER A 185 -3.36 0.95 2.90
CA SER A 185 -4.37 1.53 3.80
C SER A 185 -5.79 1.36 3.26
N ASP A 186 -6.65 0.81 4.11
CA ASP A 186 -8.09 1.10 4.07
C ASP A 186 -8.37 2.44 4.78
N PHE A 187 -9.51 3.05 4.47
CA PHE A 187 -9.94 4.32 5.04
C PHE A 187 -10.95 4.09 6.17
N ASN A 188 -11.92 4.98 6.40
CA ASN A 188 -12.78 4.89 7.57
C ASN A 188 -13.50 3.53 7.69
N HIS A 189 -13.48 2.98 8.91
CA HIS A 189 -14.16 1.77 9.32
C HIS A 189 -15.40 2.09 10.17
N PHE A 190 -16.43 1.24 10.05
CA PHE A 190 -17.57 1.13 10.98
C PHE A 190 -18.58 2.30 11.00
N ALA A 191 -18.48 3.24 10.05
CA ALA A 191 -19.51 4.25 9.83
C ALA A 191 -20.49 3.79 8.75
N ASP A 192 -21.67 4.41 8.68
CA ASP A 192 -22.49 4.31 7.47
C ASP A 192 -21.75 4.99 6.29
N ALA A 193 -22.04 4.56 5.07
CA ALA A 193 -21.32 5.00 3.88
C ALA A 193 -21.29 6.53 3.69
N LYS A 194 -22.35 7.24 4.09
CA LYS A 194 -22.40 8.70 3.96
C LYS A 194 -21.48 9.35 5.00
N THR A 195 -21.53 8.90 6.24
CA THR A 195 -20.68 9.41 7.31
C THR A 195 -19.21 9.10 7.05
N GLY A 196 -18.88 7.87 6.64
CA GLY A 196 -17.53 7.46 6.27
C GLY A 196 -16.95 8.35 5.16
N ALA A 197 -17.71 8.53 4.07
CA ALA A 197 -17.30 9.40 2.97
C ALA A 197 -17.03 10.86 3.38
N ILE A 198 -17.80 11.40 4.33
CA ILE A 198 -17.60 12.76 4.86
C ILE A 198 -16.31 12.85 5.68
N LEU A 199 -16.09 11.90 6.60
CA LEU A 199 -14.89 11.86 7.44
C LEU A 199 -13.63 11.68 6.59
N ASP A 200 -13.65 10.75 5.64
CA ASP A 200 -12.54 10.52 4.73
C ASP A 200 -12.25 11.74 3.86
N SER A 201 -13.29 12.40 3.33
CA SER A 201 -13.08 13.61 2.52
C SER A 201 -12.41 14.71 3.34
N TYR A 202 -12.76 14.85 4.61
CA TYR A 202 -12.13 15.79 5.51
C TYR A 202 -10.63 15.49 5.71
N ALA A 203 -10.22 14.22 5.85
CA ALA A 203 -8.80 13.88 5.90
C ALA A 203 -8.12 14.07 4.52
N LEU A 204 -8.75 13.60 3.45
CA LEU A 204 -8.22 13.65 2.08
C LEU A 204 -7.96 15.08 1.61
N GLU A 205 -8.74 16.06 2.03
CA GLU A 205 -8.47 17.48 1.74
C GLU A 205 -7.07 17.92 2.20
N ALA A 206 -6.66 17.55 3.42
CA ALA A 206 -5.31 17.87 3.91
C ALA A 206 -4.24 17.11 3.11
N LEU A 207 -4.49 15.82 2.84
CA LEU A 207 -3.61 14.98 2.02
C LEU A 207 -3.38 15.58 0.63
N LEU A 208 -4.45 15.99 -0.07
CA LEU A 208 -4.39 16.57 -1.42
C LEU A 208 -3.67 17.92 -1.43
N CYS A 209 -3.73 18.67 -0.33
CA CYS A 209 -2.95 19.89 -0.11
C CYS A 209 -1.50 19.63 0.34
N LYS A 210 -1.08 18.36 0.45
CA LYS A 210 0.23 17.94 0.98
C LYS A 210 0.49 18.39 2.43
N ASP A 211 -0.56 18.68 3.17
CA ASP A 211 -0.50 19.10 4.57
C ASP A 211 -0.43 17.85 5.47
N THR A 212 0.80 17.35 5.69
CA THR A 212 1.03 16.12 6.47
C THR A 212 0.62 16.26 7.93
N ASP A 213 0.88 17.44 8.53
CA ASP A 213 0.52 17.72 9.92
C ASP A 213 -1.00 17.85 10.07
N GLY A 214 -1.64 18.55 9.12
CA GLY A 214 -3.10 18.64 9.04
C GLY A 214 -3.75 17.29 8.81
N PHE A 215 -3.19 16.43 7.97
CA PHE A 215 -3.72 15.08 7.73
C PHE A 215 -3.74 14.25 9.03
N GLU A 216 -2.61 14.19 9.75
CA GLU A 216 -2.54 13.48 11.02
C GLU A 216 -3.48 14.10 12.08
N THR A 217 -3.51 15.43 12.16
CA THR A 217 -4.35 16.17 13.11
C THR A 217 -5.83 15.88 12.88
N ARG A 218 -6.31 15.96 11.64
CA ARG A 218 -7.72 15.70 11.28
C ARG A 218 -8.14 14.28 11.62
N ILE A 219 -7.28 13.30 11.37
CA ILE A 219 -7.50 11.89 11.73
C ILE A 219 -7.68 11.75 13.23
N LYS A 220 -6.74 12.30 14.03
CA LYS A 220 -6.77 12.19 15.50
C LYS A 220 -7.97 12.93 16.11
N GLU A 221 -8.23 14.16 15.68
CA GLU A 221 -9.33 14.99 16.20
C GLU A 221 -10.71 14.40 15.95
N LYS A 222 -10.92 13.84 14.75
CA LYS A 222 -12.20 13.22 14.37
C LYS A 222 -12.26 11.72 14.62
N LYS A 223 -11.17 11.12 15.13
CA LYS A 223 -11.02 9.68 15.36
C LYS A 223 -11.35 8.86 14.11
N ILE A 224 -10.88 9.35 12.95
CA ILE A 224 -11.10 8.67 11.66
C ILE A 224 -10.26 7.41 11.65
N SER A 225 -10.87 6.27 11.37
CA SER A 225 -10.23 4.96 11.45
C SER A 225 -9.47 4.58 10.17
N ILE A 226 -8.70 5.52 9.60
CA ILE A 226 -7.77 5.23 8.49
C ILE A 226 -6.63 4.38 9.05
N CYS A 227 -6.56 3.10 8.68
CA CYS A 227 -5.68 2.14 9.34
C CYS A 227 -4.19 2.34 9.04
N GLY A 228 -3.85 2.79 7.82
CA GLY A 228 -2.48 2.95 7.33
C GLY A 228 -2.01 4.40 7.19
N TYR A 229 -2.53 5.33 8.01
CA TYR A 229 -2.20 6.76 7.88
C TYR A 229 -0.69 7.05 8.00
N GLY A 230 0.06 6.28 8.78
CA GLY A 230 1.51 6.38 8.86
C GLY A 230 2.22 5.97 7.57
N ALA A 231 1.73 4.93 6.89
CA ALA A 231 2.24 4.51 5.58
C ALA A 231 1.96 5.59 4.51
N ILE A 232 0.77 6.19 4.54
CA ILE A 232 0.40 7.30 3.66
C ILE A 232 1.32 8.51 3.89
N LEU A 233 1.52 8.91 5.15
CA LEU A 233 2.44 10.00 5.49
C LEU A 233 3.87 9.69 5.02
N CYS A 234 4.31 8.44 5.14
CA CYS A 234 5.62 8.01 4.67
C CYS A 234 5.76 8.17 3.15
N LEU A 235 4.73 7.81 2.38
CA LEU A 235 4.68 8.04 0.93
C LEU A 235 4.77 9.53 0.58
N LEU A 236 4.06 10.41 1.29
CA LEU A 236 4.08 11.85 1.02
C LEU A 236 5.46 12.47 1.31
N HIS A 237 6.08 12.10 2.43
CA HIS A 237 7.45 12.54 2.75
C HIS A 237 8.46 12.00 1.75
N TYR A 238 8.31 10.75 1.32
CA TYR A 238 9.17 10.14 0.30
C TYR A 238 9.04 10.88 -1.03
N ALA A 239 7.80 11.14 -1.48
CA ALA A 239 7.52 11.88 -2.70
C ALA A 239 8.10 13.30 -2.66
N GLN A 240 7.98 13.99 -1.52
CA GLN A 240 8.57 15.32 -1.32
C GLN A 240 10.09 15.35 -1.47
N LEU A 241 10.79 14.26 -1.10
CA LEU A 241 12.24 14.12 -1.27
C LEU A 241 12.62 13.82 -2.72
N ILE A 242 11.75 13.14 -3.47
CA ILE A 242 11.95 12.81 -4.89
C ILE A 242 11.70 14.05 -5.77
N ASP A 243 10.59 14.73 -5.54
CA ASP A 243 10.14 15.90 -6.29
C ASP A 243 9.25 16.79 -5.41
N PRO A 244 9.69 18.00 -5.03
CA PRO A 244 8.86 18.92 -4.24
C PRO A 244 7.50 19.27 -4.87
N GLU A 245 7.41 19.23 -6.20
CA GLU A 245 6.23 19.62 -6.97
C GLU A 245 5.32 18.44 -7.32
N TYR A 246 5.54 17.26 -6.71
CA TYR A 246 4.74 16.05 -6.92
C TYR A 246 3.23 16.32 -6.86
N LYS A 247 2.45 15.51 -7.55
CA LYS A 247 1.00 15.59 -7.60
C LYS A 247 0.37 14.36 -7.02
N ILE A 248 -0.87 14.51 -6.60
CA ILE A 248 -1.69 13.46 -6.00
C ILE A 248 -2.99 13.39 -6.80
N ALA A 249 -3.35 12.20 -7.26
CA ALA A 249 -4.62 11.95 -7.91
C ALA A 249 -5.37 10.84 -7.17
N ILE A 250 -6.62 11.08 -6.80
CA ILE A 250 -7.53 10.02 -6.36
C ILE A 250 -7.95 9.26 -7.62
N LEU A 251 -7.66 7.96 -7.64
CA LEU A 251 -7.97 7.09 -8.77
C LEU A 251 -9.40 6.54 -8.67
N ARG A 252 -9.75 6.01 -7.50
CA ARG A 252 -11.07 5.44 -7.21
C ARG A 252 -11.35 5.53 -5.71
N ARG A 253 -12.60 5.83 -5.37
CA ARG A 253 -13.15 5.76 -4.00
C ARG A 253 -14.35 4.84 -4.01
N GLY A 254 -14.41 3.86 -3.12
CA GLY A 254 -15.55 2.96 -2.94
C GLY A 254 -15.67 2.51 -1.49
N HIS A 255 -16.53 1.52 -1.23
CA HIS A 255 -16.69 0.94 0.09
C HIS A 255 -17.23 -0.50 0.03
N SER A 256 -16.97 -1.30 1.06
CA SER A 256 -17.48 -2.69 1.20
C SER A 256 -18.98 -2.86 0.89
N GLY A 257 -19.81 -1.87 1.25
CA GLY A 257 -21.26 -1.84 0.98
C GLY A 257 -21.65 -1.92 -0.51
N GLU A 258 -20.75 -1.62 -1.44
CA GLU A 258 -21.00 -1.77 -2.89
C GLU A 258 -21.03 -3.24 -3.31
N VAL A 259 -20.33 -4.10 -2.57
CA VAL A 259 -20.25 -5.55 -2.81
C VAL A 259 -21.26 -6.29 -1.94
N GLN A 260 -21.30 -5.95 -0.65
CA GLN A 260 -22.21 -6.55 0.31
C GLN A 260 -22.90 -5.45 1.14
N PRO A 261 -24.20 -5.18 0.92
CA PRO A 261 -24.92 -4.16 1.66
C PRO A 261 -24.82 -4.32 3.18
N SER A 262 -24.51 -3.23 3.88
CA SER A 262 -24.33 -3.20 5.33
C SER A 262 -24.67 -1.81 5.89
N SER A 263 -25.09 -1.76 7.15
CA SER A 263 -25.28 -0.49 7.89
C SER A 263 -23.96 0.18 8.28
N GLN A 264 -22.87 -0.59 8.29
CA GLN A 264 -21.51 -0.15 8.57
C GLN A 264 -20.59 -0.65 7.48
N VAL A 265 -19.77 0.24 6.92
CA VAL A 265 -18.85 -0.08 5.83
C VAL A 265 -17.40 0.22 6.23
N VAL A 266 -16.48 -0.42 5.51
CA VAL A 266 -15.09 0.01 5.35
C VAL A 266 -14.96 0.73 4.01
N ASP A 267 -14.35 1.91 4.04
CA ASP A 267 -14.10 2.75 2.87
C ASP A 267 -12.74 2.43 2.24
N TYR A 268 -12.69 2.51 0.91
CA TYR A 268 -11.52 2.17 0.10
C TYR A 268 -11.16 3.36 -0.80
N VAL A 269 -9.89 3.75 -0.80
CA VAL A 269 -9.40 4.82 -1.66
C VAL A 269 -8.08 4.40 -2.30
N SER A 270 -8.05 4.39 -3.63
CA SER A 270 -6.81 4.25 -4.39
C SER A 270 -6.31 5.62 -4.82
N ILE A 271 -5.01 5.87 -4.61
CA ILE A 271 -4.36 7.16 -4.86
C ILE A 271 -3.08 6.93 -5.65
N LEU A 272 -2.81 7.80 -6.62
CA LEU A 272 -1.53 7.89 -7.32
C LEU A 272 -0.76 9.12 -6.85
N VAL A 273 0.52 8.95 -6.59
CA VAL A 273 1.50 10.02 -6.30
C VAL A 273 2.56 10.00 -7.40
N TYR A 274 2.76 11.14 -8.06
CA TYR A 274 3.55 11.22 -9.30
C TYR A 274 4.21 12.58 -9.52
N SER A 275 5.25 12.64 -10.33
CA SER A 275 5.89 13.85 -10.85
C SER A 275 5.40 14.18 -12.26
N ILE A 276 5.38 15.47 -12.59
CA ILE A 276 5.06 15.99 -13.95
C ILE A 276 6.34 16.07 -14.78
#